data_AF-U9SUX8-F1
#
_entry.id   AF-U9SUX8-F1
#
_cell.length_a   1.000
_cell.length_b   1.000
_cell.length_c   1.000
_cell.angle_alpha   90.00
_cell.angle_beta   90.00
_cell.angle_gamma   90.00
#
_symmetry.space_group_name_H-M   'P 1'
#
loop_
_entity.id
_entity.type
_entity.pdbx_description
1 polymer ?
#
loop_
_entity_poly.entity_id
_entity_poly.type
_entity_poly.pdbx_seq_one_letter_code
_entity_poly.pdbx_strand_id
1 'polypeptide(L)'
;MDKKIRVKFNGGREVIGSLKGHDLLLNLVLDDTEEFLRDPEDNRLLNDTRSLGLIVCRGPAVILISPVEGTEEIDNPFVHQE
;
A
#
# COMPACT_ATOMS: atom_id res chain seq x y z
N MET A 1 12.23 4.05 -10.22
CA MET A 1 12.68 2.87 -9.47
C MET A 1 13.32 3.34 -8.17
N ASP A 2 13.35 2.47 -7.15
CA ASP A 2 13.85 2.74 -5.79
C ASP A 2 13.06 3.79 -4.98
N LYS A 3 11.82 4.08 -5.39
CA LYS A 3 10.89 4.89 -4.59
C LYS A 3 9.94 4.00 -3.82
N LYS A 4 9.58 4.42 -2.60
CA LYS A 4 8.52 3.78 -1.83
C LYS A 4 7.16 4.06 -2.47
N ILE A 5 6.43 2.99 -2.73
CA ILE A 5 5.06 3.04 -3.24
C ILE A 5 4.13 2.32 -2.28
N ARG A 6 2.90 2.81 -2.19
CA ARG A 6 1.79 2.16 -1.50
C ARG A 6 0.98 1.39 -2.53
N VAL A 7 0.72 0.12 -2.25
CA VAL A 7 -0.02 -0.78 -3.13
C VAL A 7 -1.20 -1.34 -2.36
N LYS A 8 -2.40 -1.17 -2.92
CA LYS A 8 -3.62 -1.82 -2.41
C LYS A 8 -3.98 -2.99 -3.31
N PHE A 9 -4.44 -4.06 -2.70
CA PHE A 9 -4.90 -5.27 -3.37
C PHE A 9 -6.41 -5.44 -3.23
N ASN A 10 -6.98 -6.21 -4.16
CA ASN A 10 -8.31 -6.76 -4.00
C ASN A 10 -8.39 -7.56 -2.67
N GLY A 11 -9.47 -7.41 -1.92
CA GLY A 11 -9.60 -7.93 -0.56
C GLY A 11 -9.06 -7.01 0.54
N GLY A 12 -8.57 -5.81 0.18
CA GLY A 12 -8.20 -4.75 1.12
C GLY A 12 -6.75 -4.75 1.57
N ARG A 13 -5.99 -5.84 1.36
CA ARG A 13 -4.58 -5.89 1.77
C ARG A 13 -3.81 -4.68 1.24
N GLU A 14 -2.96 -4.10 2.09
CA GLU A 14 -2.26 -2.87 1.79
C GLU A 14 -0.80 -2.98 2.23
N VAL A 15 0.11 -2.61 1.33
CA VAL A 15 1.55 -2.69 1.59
C VAL A 15 2.25 -1.42 1.14
N ILE A 16 3.37 -1.11 1.78
CA ILE A 16 4.35 -0.14 1.30
C ILE A 16 5.67 -0.87 1.09
N GLY A 17 6.31 -0.65 -0.06
CA GLY A 17 7.63 -1.19 -0.34
C GLY A 17 8.38 -0.37 -1.38
N SER A 18 9.68 -0.58 -1.49
CA SER A 18 10.53 0.08 -2.49
C SER A 18 10.42 -0.63 -3.83
N LEU A 19 9.97 0.07 -4.87
CA LEU A 19 9.78 -0.53 -6.20
C LEU A 19 11.11 -0.84 -6.88
N LYS A 20 11.46 -2.13 -6.97
CA LYS A 20 12.67 -2.64 -7.64
C LYS A 20 12.44 -3.02 -9.09
N GLY A 21 11.24 -3.47 -9.45
CA GLY A 21 10.93 -3.87 -10.82
C GLY A 21 9.46 -4.11 -11.05
N HIS A 22 9.07 -4.16 -12.33
CA HIS A 22 7.73 -4.55 -12.75
C HIS A 22 7.77 -5.19 -14.14
N ASP A 23 6.67 -5.85 -14.52
CA ASP A 23 6.43 -6.33 -15.88
C ASP A 23 5.19 -5.69 -16.52
N LEU A 24 4.83 -6.12 -17.74
CA LEU A 24 3.68 -5.61 -18.49
C LEU A 24 2.32 -6.06 -17.91
N LEU A 25 2.32 -7.10 -17.06
CA LEU A 25 1.12 -7.60 -16.39
C LEU A 25 0.94 -6.95 -15.01
N LEU A 26 1.77 -5.95 -14.69
CA LEU A 26 1.80 -5.25 -13.40
C LEU A 26 2.15 -6.16 -12.23
N ASN A 27 2.88 -7.26 -12.45
CA ASN A 27 3.57 -7.90 -11.34
C ASN A 27 4.68 -6.95 -10.86
N LEU A 28 4.80 -6.76 -9.55
CA LEU A 28 5.74 -5.82 -8.95
C LEU A 28 6.74 -6.58 -8.08
N VAL A 29 8.00 -6.15 -8.11
CA VAL A 29 9.02 -6.57 -7.15
C VAL A 29 9.20 -5.43 -6.17
N LEU A 30 8.84 -5.66 -4.91
CA LEU A 30 8.98 -4.70 -3.82
C LEU A 30 9.98 -5.20 -2.79
N ASP A 31 10.88 -4.32 -2.36
CA ASP A 31 11.86 -4.59 -1.31
C ASP A 31 11.53 -3.77 -0.05
N ASP A 32 12.06 -4.20 1.10
CA ASP A 32 11.77 -3.60 2.41
C ASP A 32 10.25 -3.40 2.65
N THR A 33 9.46 -4.42 2.28
CA THR A 33 8.00 -4.29 2.26
C THR A 33 7.40 -4.42 3.65
N GLU A 34 6.51 -3.50 4.00
CA GLU A 34 5.67 -3.53 5.20
C GLU A 34 4.20 -3.66 4.80
N GLU A 35 3.49 -4.58 5.43
CA GLU A 35 2.04 -4.72 5.29
C GLU A 35 1.32 -4.08 6.47
N PHE A 36 0.29 -3.31 6.16
CA PHE A 36 -0.65 -2.76 7.15
C PHE A 36 -1.67 -3.83 7.50
N LEU A 37 -1.71 -4.20 8.78
CA LEU A 37 -2.67 -5.19 9.27
C LEU A 37 -4.08 -4.59 9.26
N ARG A 38 -5.06 -5.48 9.18
CA ARG A 38 -6.48 -5.12 9.24
C ARG A 38 -7.14 -5.80 10.41
N ASP A 39 -8.13 -5.12 10.98
CA ASP A 39 -8.96 -5.66 12.03
C ASP A 39 -9.80 -6.82 11.46
N PRO A 40 -9.77 -8.02 12.06
CA PRO A 40 -10.55 -9.15 11.58
C PRO A 40 -12.07 -8.93 11.62
N GLU A 41 -12.58 -8.05 12.49
CA GLU A 41 -14.02 -7.89 12.70
C GLU A 41 -14.65 -6.89 11.72
N ASP A 42 -14.03 -5.73 11.52
CA ASP A 42 -14.58 -4.64 10.70
C ASP A 42 -13.74 -4.32 9.45
N ASN A 43 -12.62 -5.04 9.25
CA ASN A 43 -11.71 -4.88 8.12
C ASN A 43 -11.08 -3.48 8.00
N ARG A 44 -11.10 -2.65 9.06
CA ARG A 44 -10.42 -1.35 9.05
C ARG A 44 -8.90 -1.53 9.02
N LEU A 45 -8.21 -0.53 8.48
CA LEU A 45 -6.75 -0.50 8.54
C LEU A 45 -6.31 -0.24 9.99
N LEU A 46 -5.38 -1.06 10.49
CA LEU A 46 -4.71 -0.84 11.76
C LEU A 46 -3.40 -0.07 11.53
N ASN A 47 -2.91 0.58 12.57
CA ASN A 47 -1.58 1.20 12.57
C ASN A 47 -0.45 0.16 12.74
N ASP A 48 -0.81 -1.09 13.03
CA ASP A 48 0.15 -2.19 13.16
C ASP A 48 0.63 -2.65 11.78
N THR A 49 1.94 -2.80 11.66
CA THR A 49 2.58 -3.30 10.43
C THR A 49 3.31 -4.61 10.69
N ARG A 50 3.49 -5.41 9.63
CA ARG A 50 4.42 -6.54 9.63
C ARG A 50 5.41 -6.44 8.48
N SER A 51 6.66 -6.75 8.74
CA SER A 51 7.70 -6.80 7.71
C SER A 51 7.58 -8.08 6.88
N LEU A 52 7.66 -7.92 5.56
CA LEU A 52 7.66 -9.01 4.58
C LEU A 52 8.98 -9.10 3.79
N GLY A 53 9.83 -8.07 3.85
CA GLY A 53 11.09 -8.00 3.10
C GLY A 53 10.86 -7.90 1.58
N LEU A 54 11.55 -8.76 0.82
CA LEU A 54 11.45 -8.82 -0.63
C LEU A 54 10.26 -9.67 -1.06
N ILE A 55 9.29 -9.06 -1.77
CA ILE A 55 8.09 -9.75 -2.24
C ILE A 55 7.85 -9.56 -3.74
N VAL A 56 7.05 -10.46 -4.30
CA VAL A 56 6.45 -10.31 -5.63
C VAL A 56 4.95 -10.10 -5.48
N CYS A 57 4.46 -8.94 -5.91
CA CYS A 57 3.04 -8.62 -5.99
C CYS A 57 2.44 -9.20 -7.28
N ARG A 58 1.30 -9.87 -7.19
CA ARG A 58 0.58 -10.42 -8.34
C ARG A 58 -0.28 -9.35 -8.98
N GLY A 59 0.04 -8.95 -10.21
CA GLY A 59 -0.63 -7.87 -10.94
C GLY A 59 -2.16 -7.96 -11.02
N PRO A 60 -2.76 -9.14 -11.27
CA PRO A 60 -4.22 -9.29 -11.30
C PRO A 60 -4.96 -8.92 -10.00
N ALA A 61 -4.26 -8.90 -8.86
CA ALA A 61 -4.82 -8.52 -7.58
C ALA A 61 -4.56 -7.05 -7.22
N VAL A 62 -3.71 -6.33 -7.96
CA VAL A 62 -3.38 -4.93 -7.67
C VAL A 62 -4.55 -4.04 -8.10
N ILE A 63 -5.02 -3.19 -7.19
CA ILE A 63 -6.13 -2.24 -7.47
C ILE A 63 -5.67 -0.78 -7.50
N LEU A 64 -4.62 -0.43 -6.75
CA LEU A 64 -4.08 0.93 -6.68
C LEU A 64 -2.58 0.89 -6.42
N ILE A 65 -1.87 1.78 -7.09
CA ILE A 65 -0.45 2.08 -6.86
C ILE A 65 -0.34 3.59 -6.69
N SER A 66 0.24 4.06 -5.59
CA SER A 66 0.53 5.48 -5.37
C SER A 66 1.94 5.68 -4.83
N PRO A 67 2.61 6.81 -5.16
CA PRO A 67 3.82 7.19 -4.43
C PRO A 67 3.48 7.44 -2.97
N VAL A 68 4.42 7.17 -2.07
CA VAL A 68 4.32 7.60 -0.66
C VAL A 68 4.79 9.05 -0.51
N GLU A 69 5.76 9.45 -1.33
CA GLU A 69 6.25 10.82 -1.38
C GLU A 69 5.15 11.77 -1.88
N GLY A 70 4.84 12.80 -1.11
CA GLY A 70 3.78 13.77 -1.42
C GLY A 70 2.35 13.32 -1.06
N THR A 71 2.20 12.18 -0.39
CA THR A 71 0.91 11.76 0.19
C THR A 71 0.95 11.90 1.70
N GLU A 72 -0.05 12.54 2.26
CA GLU A 72 -0.26 12.63 3.71
C GLU A 72 -1.72 12.33 4.04
N GLU A 73 -1.94 11.80 5.24
CA GLU A 73 -3.27 11.69 5.79
C GLU A 73 -3.69 13.08 6.27
N ILE A 74 -4.90 13.50 5.87
CA ILE A 74 -5.46 14.79 6.23
C ILE A 74 -6.76 14.59 6.99
N ASP A 75 -7.07 15.52 7.87
CA ASP A 75 -8.41 15.65 8.43
C ASP A 75 -9.44 15.91 7.32
N ASN A 76 -10.70 15.60 7.59
CA ASN A 76 -11.78 15.81 6.64
C ASN A 76 -11.83 17.30 6.19
N PRO A 77 -11.55 17.60 4.90
CA PRO A 77 -11.43 18.99 4.44
C PRO A 77 -12.79 19.67 4.23
N PHE A 78 -13.90 18.95 4.42
CA PHE A 78 -15.27 19.45 4.23
C PHE A 78 -15.98 19.77 5.54
N VAL A 79 -15.30 19.65 6.68
CA VAL A 79 -15.84 20.15 7.94
C VAL A 79 -15.86 21.68 7.84
N HIS A 80 -17.04 22.27 7.66
CA HIS A 80 -17.18 23.71 7.68
C HIS A 80 -16.59 24.25 9.00
N GLN A 81 -15.59 25.14 8.91
CA GLN A 81 -15.19 25.96 10.04
C GLN A 81 -16.40 26.85 10.36
N GLU A 82 -17.05 26.62 11.50
CA GLU A 82 -18.08 27.53 12.04
C GLU A 82 -17.51 28.93 12.30
#